data_AF-A0A1R4HM35-F1
#
_entry.id   AF-A0A1R4HM35-F1
#
_cell.length_a   1.000
_cell.length_b   1.000
_cell.length_c   1.000
_cell.angle_alpha   90.00
_cell.angle_beta   90.00
_cell.angle_gamma   90.00
#
_symmetry.space_group_name_H-M   'P 1'
#
loop_
_entity.id
_entity.type
_entity.pdbx_description
1 polymer ?
#
loop_
_entity_poly.entity_id
_entity_poly.type
_entity_poly.pdbx_seq_one_letter_code
_entity_poly.pdbx_strand_id
1 'polypeptide(L)'
;MSDVTLWEQILDLAAVVCVFLAALLSVAAGIGLLRFSDALSRLHAATKPQIFGLLLVIAAIALDQRSFATLLALVPVFVFQSLTAPVAAHMVGRAAYRTRQLDENSLVVDELGPAIERSDTLYG
;
A
#
# COMPACT_ATOMS: atom_id res chain seq x y z
N MET A 1 35.36 19.33 15.96
CA MET A 1 35.39 18.64 14.65
C MET A 1 34.81 17.22 14.74
N SER A 2 34.78 16.57 15.91
CA SER A 2 34.19 15.24 16.15
C SER A 2 32.65 15.22 16.24
N ASP A 3 32.03 16.32 16.68
CA ASP A 3 30.58 16.35 16.93
C ASP A 3 29.78 16.38 15.63
N VAL A 4 30.33 17.00 14.58
CA VAL A 4 29.76 17.03 13.24
C VAL A 4 29.74 15.63 12.62
N THR A 5 30.81 14.85 12.79
CA THR A 5 30.89 13.48 12.26
C THR A 5 29.99 12.50 13.03
N LEU A 6 29.82 12.69 14.33
CA LEU A 6 28.90 11.87 15.14
C LEU A 6 27.45 12.08 14.74
N TRP A 7 27.06 13.33 14.47
CA TRP A 7 25.72 13.68 14.02
C TRP A 7 25.39 13.07 12.65
N GLU A 8 26.35 13.12 11.71
CA GLU A 8 26.21 12.46 10.40
C GLU A 8 26.04 10.95 10.53
N GLN A 9 26.88 10.29 11.34
CA GLN A 9 26.78 8.84 11.59
C GLN A 9 25.43 8.42 12.19
N ILE A 10 24.87 9.21 13.12
CA ILE A 10 23.56 8.95 13.71
C ILE A 10 22.46 9.03 12.64
N LEU A 11 22.55 10.00 11.73
CA LEU A 11 21.56 10.21 10.67
C LEU A 11 21.64 9.12 9.60
N ASP A 12 22.85 8.69 9.24
CA ASP A 12 23.06 7.56 8.33
C ASP A 12 22.50 6.26 8.94
N LEU A 13 22.77 6.02 10.23
CA LEU A 13 22.22 4.86 10.94
C LEU A 13 20.68 4.89 10.96
N ALA A 14 20.08 6.06 11.23
CA ALA A 14 18.63 6.23 11.21
C ALA A 14 18.05 5.94 9.81
N ALA A 15 18.70 6.41 8.74
CA ALA A 15 18.29 6.13 7.37
C ALA A 15 18.34 4.63 7.05
N VAL A 16 19.42 3.94 7.45
CA VAL A 16 19.56 2.48 7.26
C VAL A 16 18.46 1.72 7.99
N VAL A 17 18.15 2.08 9.24
CA VAL A 17 17.07 1.46 10.02
C VAL A 17 15.71 1.68 9.35
N CYS A 18 15.43 2.88 8.85
CA CYS A 18 14.20 3.18 8.12
C CYS A 18 14.04 2.32 6.87
N VAL A 19 15.10 2.17 6.05
CA VAL A 19 15.08 1.33 4.84
C VAL A 19 14.89 -0.15 5.22
N PHE A 20 15.56 -0.62 6.26
CA PHE A 20 15.44 -1.99 6.72
C PHE A 20 14.01 -2.31 7.20
N LEU A 21 13.40 -1.42 7.97
CA LEU A 21 12.00 -1.53 8.36
C LEU A 21 11.07 -1.52 7.14
N ALA A 22 11.27 -0.61 6.20
CA ALA A 22 10.48 -0.57 4.96
C ALA A 22 10.56 -1.89 4.18
N ALA A 23 11.74 -2.51 4.11
CA ALA A 23 11.92 -3.82 3.49
C ALA A 23 11.14 -4.93 4.22
N LEU A 24 11.18 -4.96 5.56
CA LEU A 24 10.39 -5.92 6.35
C LEU A 24 8.89 -5.75 6.14
N LEU A 25 8.40 -4.50 6.10
CA LEU A 25 7.00 -4.18 5.80
C LEU A 25 6.61 -4.65 4.39
N SER A 26 7.50 -4.53 3.40
CA SER A 26 7.28 -5.03 2.04
C SER A 26 7.15 -6.55 1.99
N VAL A 27 8.02 -7.28 2.73
CA VAL A 27 7.92 -8.73 2.86
C VAL A 27 6.62 -9.13 3.56
N ALA A 28 6.23 -8.43 4.62
CA ALA A 28 4.97 -8.68 5.32
C ALA A 28 3.74 -8.46 4.41
N ALA A 29 3.76 -7.43 3.56
CA ALA A 29 2.72 -7.20 2.55
C ALA A 29 2.64 -8.37 1.54
N GLY A 30 3.79 -8.85 1.05
CA GLY A 30 3.86 -10.00 0.15
C GLY A 30 3.32 -11.29 0.79
N ILE A 31 3.68 -11.55 2.05
CA ILE A 31 3.15 -12.69 2.82
C ILE A 31 1.63 -12.55 3.01
N GLY A 32 1.14 -11.35 3.34
CA GLY A 32 -0.29 -11.07 3.46
C GLY A 32 -1.04 -11.35 2.16
N LEU A 33 -0.47 -10.99 1.01
CA LEU A 33 -1.04 -11.24 -0.30
C LEU A 33 -1.18 -12.74 -0.61
N LEU A 34 -0.23 -13.56 -0.15
CA LEU A 34 -0.24 -15.01 -0.34
C LEU A 34 -1.12 -15.76 0.68
N ARG A 35 -1.31 -15.19 1.87
CA ARG A 35 -2.04 -15.85 2.97
C ARG A 35 -3.55 -15.62 2.92
N PHE A 36 -4.01 -14.47 2.42
CA PHE A 36 -5.43 -14.16 2.34
C PHE A 36 -6.03 -14.66 1.02
N SER A 37 -7.07 -15.49 1.09
CA SER A 37 -7.82 -16.00 -0.07
C SER A 37 -8.76 -14.93 -0.67
N ASP A 38 -9.34 -14.07 0.17
CA ASP A 38 -10.25 -13.01 -0.23
C ASP A 38 -9.52 -11.76 -0.77
N ALA A 39 -10.04 -11.21 -1.87
CA ALA A 39 -9.45 -10.10 -2.59
C ALA A 39 -9.45 -8.79 -1.80
N LEU A 40 -10.49 -8.54 -1.00
CA LEU A 40 -10.58 -7.35 -0.14
C LEU A 40 -9.59 -7.45 1.03
N SER A 41 -9.48 -8.64 1.63
CA SER A 41 -8.53 -8.93 2.71
C SER A 41 -7.07 -8.80 2.23
N ARG A 42 -6.75 -9.27 1.01
CA ARG A 42 -5.44 -9.06 0.37
C ARG A 42 -5.11 -7.58 0.14
N LEU A 43 -6.09 -6.81 -0.30
CA LEU A 43 -5.94 -5.37 -0.52
C LEU A 43 -5.69 -4.61 0.78
N HIS A 44 -6.41 -4.95 1.84
CA HIS A 44 -6.23 -4.34 3.16
C HIS A 44 -4.86 -4.68 3.76
N ALA A 45 -4.41 -5.94 3.58
CA ALA A 45 -3.10 -6.40 4.02
C ALA A 45 -1.95 -5.79 3.22
N ALA A 46 -2.13 -5.52 1.92
CA ALA A 46 -1.09 -4.94 1.06
C ALA A 46 -0.98 -3.42 1.18
N THR A 47 -2.09 -2.71 1.37
CA THR A 47 -2.09 -1.23 1.37
C THR A 47 -1.56 -0.61 2.67
N LYS A 48 -1.80 -1.24 3.83
CA LYS A 48 -1.31 -0.74 5.14
C LYS A 48 0.22 -0.68 5.23
N PRO A 49 0.98 -1.73 4.87
CA PRO A 49 2.44 -1.67 4.87
C PRO A 49 2.99 -0.76 3.78
N GLN A 50 2.32 -0.64 2.62
CA GLN A 50 2.84 0.12 1.48
C GLN A 50 2.99 1.61 1.78
N ILE A 51 1.97 2.24 2.38
CA ILE A 51 2.02 3.68 2.71
C ILE A 51 3.07 3.93 3.81
N PHE A 52 3.15 3.03 4.80
CA PHE A 52 4.11 3.16 5.90
C PHE A 52 5.56 2.94 5.45
N GLY A 53 5.79 1.94 4.58
CA GLY A 53 7.10 1.67 3.98
C GLY A 53 7.56 2.79 3.06
N LEU A 54 6.64 3.36 2.26
CA LEU A 54 6.94 4.52 1.42
C LEU A 54 7.35 5.74 2.26
N LEU A 55 6.64 6.00 3.36
CA LEU A 55 6.95 7.11 4.26
C LEU A 55 8.33 6.94 4.93
N LEU A 56 8.68 5.71 5.32
CA LEU A 56 10.02 5.38 5.83
C LEU A 56 11.12 5.59 4.77
N VAL A 57 10.89 5.20 3.51
CA VAL A 57 11.84 5.41 2.41
C VAL A 57 12.02 6.90 2.10
N ILE A 58 10.94 7.67 2.03
CA ILE A 58 10.99 9.11 1.82
C ILE A 58 11.75 9.78 2.98
N ALA A 59 11.50 9.36 4.23
CA ALA A 59 12.21 9.87 5.40
C ALA A 59 13.71 9.53 5.35
N ALA A 60 14.09 8.31 4.98
CA ALA A 60 15.49 7.92 4.82
C ALA A 60 16.21 8.79 3.78
N ILE A 61 15.61 8.99 2.61
CA ILE A 61 16.18 9.82 1.54
C ILE A 61 16.27 11.29 1.96
N ALA A 62 15.28 11.80 2.70
CA ALA A 62 15.29 13.16 3.22
C ALA A 62 16.40 13.39 4.24
N LEU A 63 16.70 12.40 5.09
CA LEU A 63 17.78 12.47 6.10
C LEU A 63 19.18 12.39 5.47
N ASP A 64 19.33 11.59 4.41
CA ASP A 64 20.58 11.36 3.67
C ASP A 64 20.95 12.55 2.77
N GLN A 65 20.12 12.85 1.76
CA GLN A 65 20.47 13.81 0.71
C GLN A 65 20.24 15.28 1.12
N ARG A 66 19.30 15.53 2.04
CA ARG A 66 18.88 16.87 2.53
C ARG A 66 18.73 17.95 1.45
N SER A 67 18.39 17.53 0.22
CA SER A 67 18.32 18.40 -0.95
C SER A 67 16.87 18.68 -1.33
N PHE A 68 16.57 19.95 -1.59
CA PHE A 68 15.25 20.39 -2.01
C PHE A 68 14.83 19.78 -3.36
N ALA A 69 15.80 19.59 -4.27
CA ALA A 69 15.54 18.94 -5.56
C ALA A 69 15.09 17.48 -5.38
N THR A 70 15.69 16.77 -4.43
CA THR A 70 15.32 15.38 -4.09
C THR A 70 13.92 15.32 -3.50
N LEU A 71 13.58 16.23 -2.58
CA LEU A 71 12.22 16.32 -2.02
C LEU A 71 11.18 16.58 -3.10
N LEU A 72 11.45 17.49 -4.04
CA LEU A 72 10.54 17.79 -5.15
C LEU A 72 10.33 16.57 -6.05
N ALA A 73 11.37 15.74 -6.26
CA ALA A 73 11.27 14.49 -7.02
C ALA A 73 10.49 13.38 -6.27
N LEU A 74 10.48 13.40 -4.94
CA LEU A 74 9.73 12.43 -4.11
C LEU A 74 8.22 12.71 -4.09
N VAL A 75 7.80 13.96 -4.26
CA VAL A 75 6.38 14.34 -4.30
C VAL A 75 5.58 13.56 -5.35
N PRO A 76 5.94 13.53 -6.64
CA PRO A 76 5.19 12.77 -7.64
C PRO A 76 5.22 11.28 -7.35
N VAL A 77 6.32 10.73 -6.83
CA VAL A 77 6.39 9.31 -6.42
C VAL A 77 5.34 9.02 -5.35
N PHE A 78 5.25 9.87 -4.32
CA PHE A 78 4.25 9.73 -3.27
C PHE A 78 2.82 9.81 -3.79
N VAL A 79 2.54 10.78 -4.67
CA VAL A 79 1.22 10.99 -5.26
C VAL A 79 0.81 9.80 -6.14
N PHE A 80 1.65 9.40 -7.09
CA PHE A 80 1.34 8.28 -7.98
C PHE A 80 1.20 6.97 -7.22
N GLN A 81 2.05 6.72 -6.22
CA GLN A 81 1.93 5.52 -5.39
C GLN A 81 0.63 5.52 -4.58
N SER A 82 0.25 6.67 -4.02
CA SER A 82 -1.00 6.84 -3.27
C SER A 82 -2.25 6.69 -4.15
N LEU A 83 -2.17 7.07 -5.43
CA LEU A 83 -3.24 6.87 -6.42
C LEU A 83 -3.31 5.42 -6.94
N THR A 84 -2.16 4.74 -7.04
CA THR A 84 -2.09 3.36 -7.52
C THR A 84 -2.83 2.40 -6.58
N ALA A 85 -2.75 2.62 -5.27
CA ALA A 85 -3.43 1.81 -4.26
C ALA A 85 -4.97 1.74 -4.43
N PRO A 86 -5.73 2.86 -4.47
CA PRO A 86 -7.17 2.85 -4.67
C PRO A 86 -7.59 2.40 -6.08
N VAL A 87 -6.80 2.70 -7.12
CA VAL A 87 -7.09 2.20 -8.48
C VAL A 87 -6.96 0.67 -8.53
N ALA A 88 -5.89 0.13 -7.96
CA ALA A 88 -5.72 -1.32 -7.82
C ALA A 88 -6.85 -1.93 -6.98
N ALA A 89 -7.24 -1.26 -5.89
CA ALA A 89 -8.35 -1.69 -5.05
C ALA A 89 -9.66 -1.79 -5.83
N HIS A 90 -9.98 -0.76 -6.61
CA HIS A 90 -11.20 -0.70 -7.38
C HIS A 90 -11.21 -1.73 -8.52
N MET A 91 -10.10 -1.89 -9.23
CA MET A 91 -9.97 -2.90 -10.29
C MET A 91 -10.10 -4.33 -9.75
N VAL A 92 -9.43 -4.63 -8.64
CA VAL A 92 -9.49 -5.96 -8.00
C VAL A 92 -10.88 -6.22 -7.43
N GLY A 93 -11.55 -5.21 -6.85
CA GLY A 93 -12.94 -5.34 -6.40
C GLY A 93 -13.91 -5.67 -7.55
N ARG A 94 -13.77 -4.99 -8.69
CA ARG A 94 -14.57 -5.31 -9.90
C ARG A 94 -14.24 -6.71 -10.45
N ALA A 95 -12.98 -7.10 -10.43
CA ALA A 95 -12.56 -8.42 -10.90
C ALA A 95 -13.11 -9.53 -10.00
N ALA A 96 -13.02 -9.38 -8.67
CA ALA A 96 -13.50 -10.35 -7.68
C ALA A 96 -15.01 -10.61 -7.80
N TYR A 97 -15.82 -9.55 -8.01
CA TYR A 97 -17.25 -9.68 -8.30
C TYR A 97 -17.50 -10.45 -9.61
N ARG A 98 -16.71 -10.21 -10.66
CA ARG A 98 -16.90 -10.85 -11.97
C ARG A 98 -16.46 -12.32 -12.02
N THR A 99 -15.45 -12.70 -11.23
CA THR A 99 -14.93 -14.08 -11.20
C THR A 99 -15.59 -14.97 -10.14
N ARG A 100 -16.59 -14.47 -9.39
CA ARG A 100 -17.20 -15.16 -8.22
C ARG A 100 -16.15 -15.68 -7.23
N GLN A 101 -15.02 -14.95 -7.10
CA GLN A 101 -13.98 -15.25 -6.12
C GLN A 101 -14.23 -14.57 -4.78
N LEU A 102 -15.40 -13.95 -4.61
CA LEU A 102 -15.87 -13.51 -3.32
C LEU A 102 -16.35 -14.75 -2.55
N ASP A 103 -15.75 -14.99 -1.39
CA ASP A 103 -16.26 -16.01 -0.48
C ASP A 103 -17.59 -15.52 0.09
N GLU A 104 -18.70 -16.04 -0.45
CA GLU A 104 -20.06 -15.70 -0.03
C GLU A 104 -20.26 -15.91 1.49
N ASN A 105 -19.49 -16.81 2.12
CA ASN A 105 -19.54 -17.04 3.57
C ASN A 105 -18.78 -15.98 4.39
N SER A 106 -17.92 -15.17 3.77
CA SER A 106 -17.22 -14.05 4.42
C SER A 106 -18.00 -12.73 4.34
N LEU A 107 -19.04 -12.66 3.51
CA LEU A 107 -19.84 -11.47 3.30
C LEU A 107 -21.05 -11.49 4.26
N VAL A 108 -20.97 -10.72 5.34
CA VAL A 108 -22.08 -10.61 6.31
C VAL A 108 -23.30 -9.89 5.71
N VAL A 109 -23.07 -8.96 4.77
CA VAL A 109 -24.09 -8.25 4.00
C VAL A 109 -23.57 -7.98 2.59
N ASP A 110 -24.27 -8.49 1.56
CA ASP A 110 -24.05 -8.14 0.15
C ASP A 110 -25.22 -7.29 -0.35
N GLU A 111 -25.04 -5.97 -0.41
CA GLU A 111 -26.05 -5.06 -0.96
C GLU A 111 -26.01 -4.96 -2.50
N LEU A 112 -24.94 -5.45 -3.13
CA LEU A 112 -24.75 -5.33 -4.58
C LEU A 112 -25.44 -6.47 -5.34
N GLY A 113 -25.42 -7.69 -4.81
CA GLY A 113 -26.12 -8.85 -5.39
C GLY A 113 -27.61 -8.60 -5.69
N PRO A 114 -28.41 -8.16 -4.69
CA PRO A 114 -29.83 -7.87 -4.89
C PRO A 114 -30.11 -6.70 -5.85
N ALA A 115 -29.17 -5.78 -6.03
CA ALA A 115 -29.30 -4.66 -6.96
C ALA A 115 -29.11 -5.10 -8.42
N ILE A 116 -28.17 -6.03 -8.67
CA ILE A 116 -27.93 -6.60 -10.00
C ILE A 116 -29.10 -7.48 -10.43
N GLU A 117 -29.58 -8.37 -9.55
CA GLU A 117 -30.73 -9.25 -9.83
C GLU A 117 -32.01 -8.44 -10.13
N ARG A 118 -32.20 -7.31 -9.44
CA ARG A 118 -33.30 -6.37 -9.71
C ARG A 118 -33.17 -5.69 -11.07
N SER A 119 -31.95 -5.44 -11.56
CA SER A 119 -31.75 -4.88 -12.90
C SER A 119 -32.00 -5.91 -14.00
N ASP A 120 -31.55 -7.16 -13.82
CA ASP A 120 -31.80 -8.24 -14.78
C ASP A 120 -33.29 -8.57 -14.88
N THR A 121 -34.03 -8.54 -13.76
CA THR A 121 -35.49 -8.78 -13.76
C THR A 121 -36.32 -7.62 -14.31
N LEU A 122 -35.76 -6.40 -14.40
CA LEU A 122 -36.47 -5.23 -14.92
C LEU A 122 -36.24 -5.02 -16.44
N TYR A 123 -35.17 -5.60 -16.99
CA TYR A 123 -34.78 -5.45 -18.40
C TYR A 123 -34.71 -6.77 -19.19
N GLY A 124 -34.90 -7.92 -18.53
CA GLY A 124 -35.04 -9.25 -19.15
C GLY A 124 -36.49 -9.68 -19.30
#